data_AF-A0A1G4KGH5-F1
#
_entry.id   AF-A0A1G4KGH5-F1
#
_cell.length_a   1.000
_cell.length_b   1.000
_cell.length_c   1.000
_cell.angle_alpha   90.00
_cell.angle_beta   90.00
_cell.angle_gamma   90.00
#
_symmetry.space_group_name_H-M   'P 1'
#
loop_
_entity.id
_entity.type
_entity.pdbx_description
1 polymer ?
#
loop_
_entity_poly.entity_id
_entity_poly.type
_entity_poly.pdbx_seq_one_letter_code
_entity_poly.pdbx_strand_id
1 'polypeptide(L)'
;MPSPLFYRWVKVYVTGGAIIGTGLLLFKYTTPSDEELIKALSPELRLQYEREKKLRQAEQQELMKIVQETAKSDKPIWDTGPIQSPWERNASGESRDQFQRVKASEIQKDELKRIRDELGHIRESSVQKTQEQVQQRSWWKPW
;
A
#
# COMPACT_ATOMS: atom_id res chain seq x y z
N MET A 1 27.93 39.32 43.43
CA MET A 1 28.29 37.92 43.71
C MET A 1 28.19 37.12 42.42
N PRO A 2 29.21 36.35 42.01
CA PRO A 2 29.14 35.54 40.80
C PRO A 2 28.02 34.50 40.93
N SER A 3 27.18 34.38 39.90
CA SER A 3 26.13 33.36 39.85
C SER A 3 26.74 31.95 39.95
N PRO A 4 26.15 31.04 40.75
CA PRO A 4 26.67 29.70 40.92
C PRO A 4 26.70 28.97 39.57
N LEU A 5 27.74 28.16 39.34
CA LEU A 5 27.99 27.48 38.06
C LEU A 5 26.78 26.65 37.59
N PHE A 6 26.08 26.01 38.53
CA PHE A 6 24.85 25.25 38.24
C PHE A 6 23.75 26.10 37.60
N TYR A 7 23.54 27.33 38.07
CA TYR A 7 22.52 28.23 37.50
C TYR A 7 22.83 28.60 36.04
N ARG A 8 24.12 28.71 35.69
CA ARG A 8 24.54 28.96 34.30
C ARG A 8 24.19 27.77 33.39
N TRP A 9 24.44 26.54 33.85
CA TRP A 9 24.07 25.33 33.11
C TRP A 9 22.56 25.17 32.98
N VAL A 10 21.79 25.42 34.04
CA VAL A 10 20.32 25.43 33.97
C VAL A 10 19.83 26.42 32.93
N LYS A 11 20.39 27.64 32.89
CA LYS A 11 20.05 28.64 31.88
C LYS A 11 20.33 28.14 30.46
N VAL A 12 21.49 27.50 30.22
CA VAL A 12 21.83 26.92 28.92
C VAL A 12 20.82 25.85 28.50
N TYR A 13 20.46 24.92 29.39
CA TYR A 13 19.49 23.88 29.07
C TYR A 13 18.09 24.44 28.82
N VAL A 14 17.65 25.42 29.61
CA VAL A 14 16.34 26.07 29.42
C VAL A 14 16.31 26.82 28.09
N THR A 15 17.34 27.62 27.78
CA THR A 15 17.39 28.37 26.52
C THR A 15 17.52 27.43 25.32
N GLY A 16 18.39 26.41 25.38
CA GLY A 16 18.54 25.42 24.32
C GLY A 16 17.26 24.60 24.10
N GLY A 17 16.64 24.14 25.19
CA GLY A 17 15.36 23.44 25.15
C GLY A 17 14.23 24.31 24.59
N ALA A 18 14.19 25.60 24.93
CA ALA A 18 13.22 26.54 24.38
C ALA A 18 13.39 26.72 22.86
N ILE A 19 14.63 26.80 22.36
CA ILE A 19 14.91 26.90 20.92
C ILE A 19 14.45 25.63 20.19
N ILE A 20 14.82 24.45 20.69
CA ILE A 20 14.42 23.16 20.10
C ILE A 20 12.89 23.00 20.13
N GLY A 21 12.27 23.30 21.27
CA GLY A 21 10.82 23.23 21.44
C GLY A 21 10.09 24.18 20.49
N THR A 22 10.61 25.40 20.31
CA THR A 22 10.08 26.36 19.34
C THR A 22 10.19 25.83 17.92
N GLY A 23 11.32 25.20 17.57
CA GLY A 23 11.51 24.57 16.26
C GLY A 23 10.50 23.46 15.99
N LEU A 24 10.25 22.57 16.96
CA LEU A 24 9.24 21.52 16.84
C LEU A 24 7.82 22.08 16.73
N LEU A 25 7.50 23.11 17.50
CA LEU A 25 6.20 23.78 17.46
C LEU A 25 5.97 24.41 16.10
N LEU A 26 6.93 25.18 15.59
CA LEU A 26 6.84 25.80 14.27
C LEU A 26 6.70 24.74 13.18
N PHE A 27 7.50 23.67 13.22
CA PHE A 27 7.40 22.58 12.26
C PHE A 27 6.00 21.95 12.23
N LYS A 28 5.43 21.66 13.40
CA LYS A 28 4.08 21.09 13.52
C LYS A 28 2.99 22.06 13.08
N TYR A 29 3.21 23.36 13.24
CA TYR A 29 2.24 24.37 12.87
C TYR A 29 2.26 24.71 11.37
N THR A 30 3.43 24.72 10.74
CA THR A 30 3.57 25.12 9.32
C THR A 30 3.46 23.95 8.35
N THR A 31 3.73 22.72 8.80
CA THR A 31 3.72 21.54 7.92
C THR A 31 2.30 20.98 7.86
N PRO A 32 1.65 20.96 6.68
CA PRO A 32 0.32 20.37 6.52
C PRO A 32 0.36 18.86 6.71
N SER A 33 -0.75 18.28 7.17
CA SER A 33 -0.91 16.83 7.25
C SER A 33 -1.08 16.19 5.87
N ASP A 34 -0.81 14.89 5.75
CA ASP A 34 -0.98 14.15 4.49
C ASP A 34 -2.40 14.26 3.94
N GLU A 35 -3.41 14.26 4.80
CA GLU A 35 -4.81 14.41 4.38
C GLU A 35 -5.11 15.80 3.85
N GLU A 36 -4.58 16.85 4.49
CA GLU A 36 -4.73 18.23 4.04
C GLU A 36 -4.01 18.45 2.71
N LEU A 37 -2.81 17.86 2.55
CA LEU A 37 -2.09 17.84 1.29
C LEU A 37 -2.93 17.17 0.20
N ILE A 38 -3.42 15.95 0.43
CA ILE A 38 -4.29 15.24 -0.54
C ILE A 38 -5.53 16.07 -0.86
N LYS A 39 -6.14 16.73 0.13
CA LYS A 39 -7.28 17.64 -0.04
C LYS A 39 -6.93 18.97 -0.73
N ALA A 40 -5.66 19.31 -0.90
CA ALA A 40 -5.24 20.45 -1.70
C ALA A 40 -4.99 20.08 -3.18
N LEU A 41 -4.76 18.81 -3.50
CA LEU A 41 -4.56 18.35 -4.88
C LEU A 41 -5.85 18.50 -5.72
N SER A 42 -5.72 18.59 -7.05
CA SER A 42 -6.87 18.54 -7.96
C SER A 42 -7.58 17.18 -7.89
N PRO A 43 -8.89 17.09 -8.19
CA PRO A 43 -9.64 15.83 -8.12
C PRO A 43 -9.02 14.72 -8.98
N GLU A 44 -8.48 15.08 -10.14
CA GLU A 44 -7.79 14.15 -11.04
C GLU A 44 -6.54 13.57 -10.37
N LEU A 45 -5.69 14.42 -9.80
CA LEU A 45 -4.45 13.99 -9.16
C LEU A 45 -4.71 13.16 -7.90
N ARG A 46 -5.77 13.46 -7.15
CA ARG A 46 -6.20 12.62 -6.02
C ARG A 46 -6.55 11.22 -6.47
N LEU A 47 -7.31 11.11 -7.56
CA LEU A 47 -7.75 9.82 -8.08
C LEU A 47 -6.57 9.03 -8.65
N GLN A 48 -5.62 9.68 -9.31
CA GLN A 48 -4.35 9.05 -9.70
C GLN A 48 -3.54 8.59 -8.48
N TYR A 49 -3.39 9.45 -7.46
CA TYR A 49 -2.70 9.13 -6.22
C TYR A 49 -3.31 7.90 -5.54
N GLU A 50 -4.63 7.81 -5.45
CA GLU A 50 -5.36 6.67 -4.86
C GLU A 50 -5.14 5.38 -5.65
N ARG A 51 -5.18 5.44 -6.99
CA ARG A 51 -4.89 4.30 -7.86
C ARG A 51 -3.46 3.79 -7.66
N GLU A 52 -2.50 4.69 -7.56
CA GLU A 52 -1.08 4.35 -7.44
C GLU A 52 -0.62 4.07 -6.02
N LYS A 53 -1.40 4.45 -5.00
CA LYS A 53 -1.06 4.25 -3.58
C LYS A 53 -0.69 2.81 -3.27
N LYS A 54 -1.46 1.85 -3.78
CA LYS A 54 -1.20 0.41 -3.57
C LYS A 54 0.12 -0.03 -4.20
N LEU A 55 0.41 0.45 -5.41
CA LEU A 55 1.65 0.13 -6.11
C LEU A 55 2.87 0.68 -5.35
N ARG A 56 2.82 1.94 -4.91
CA ARG A 56 3.90 2.55 -4.12
C ARG A 56 4.09 1.87 -2.75
N GLN A 57 3.01 1.41 -2.12
CA GLN A 57 3.10 0.65 -0.87
C GLN A 57 3.76 -0.71 -1.08
N ALA A 58 3.38 -1.44 -2.13
CA ALA A 58 4.03 -2.69 -2.51
C ALA A 58 5.52 -2.46 -2.81
N GLU A 59 5.84 -1.31 -3.42
CA GLU A 59 7.22 -0.91 -3.68
C GLU A 59 8.07 -0.70 -2.46
N GLN A 60 7.57 0.09 -1.52
CA GLN A 60 8.26 0.29 -0.27
C GLN A 60 8.43 -1.01 0.53
N GLN A 61 7.45 -1.92 0.45
CA GLN A 61 7.54 -3.23 1.13
C GLN A 61 8.65 -4.10 0.54
N GLU A 62 8.73 -4.22 -0.78
CA GLU A 62 9.79 -5.00 -1.44
C GLU A 62 11.18 -4.36 -1.21
N LEU A 63 11.29 -3.04 -1.30
CA LEU A 63 12.54 -2.33 -0.98
C LEU A 63 12.96 -2.56 0.47
N MET A 64 12.01 -2.49 1.41
CA MET A 64 12.28 -2.75 2.82
C MET A 64 12.76 -4.18 3.04
N LYS A 65 12.21 -5.16 2.30
CA LYS A 65 12.66 -6.55 2.35
C LYS A 65 14.12 -6.68 1.88
N ILE A 66 14.49 -6.04 0.77
CA ILE A 66 15.88 -6.01 0.28
C ILE A 66 16.82 -5.35 1.30
N VAL A 67 16.38 -4.26 1.93
CA VAL A 67 17.13 -3.60 3.01
C VAL A 67 17.34 -4.54 4.19
N GLN A 68 16.31 -5.29 4.60
CA GLN A 68 16.41 -6.27 5.69
C GLN A 68 17.33 -7.43 5.34
N GLU A 69 17.28 -7.93 4.11
CA GLU A 69 18.18 -8.98 3.62
C GLU A 69 19.63 -8.50 3.58
N THR A 70 19.85 -7.29 3.08
CA THR A 70 21.16 -6.63 3.07
C THR A 70 21.68 -6.39 4.49
N ALA A 71 20.83 -5.93 5.41
CA ALA A 71 21.22 -5.68 6.80
C ALA A 71 21.59 -6.96 7.56
N LYS A 72 21.06 -8.12 7.15
CA LYS A 72 21.43 -9.44 7.69
C LYS A 72 22.68 -10.03 7.03
N SER A 73 23.12 -9.46 5.91
CA SER A 73 24.31 -9.89 5.20
C SER A 73 25.57 -9.39 5.91
N ASP A 74 26.61 -10.21 5.93
CA ASP A 74 27.93 -9.82 6.46
C ASP A 74 28.68 -8.83 5.54
N LYS A 75 28.12 -8.53 4.36
CA LYS A 75 28.72 -7.58 3.42
C LYS A 75 28.43 -6.13 3.85
N PRO A 76 29.41 -5.22 3.71
CA PRO A 76 29.17 -3.82 4.01
C PRO A 76 28.23 -3.17 2.97
N ILE A 77 27.39 -2.25 3.43
CA ILE A 77 26.32 -1.62 2.63
C ILE A 77 26.85 -0.92 1.36
N TRP A 78 28.07 -0.39 1.40
CA TRP A 78 28.66 0.30 0.24
C TRP A 78 29.06 -0.67 -0.90
N ASP A 79 29.16 -1.98 -0.63
CA ASP A 79 29.54 -3.02 -1.60
C ASP A 79 28.33 -3.66 -2.29
N THR A 80 27.11 -3.48 -1.74
CA THR A 80 25.89 -4.10 -2.29
C THR A 80 25.32 -3.36 -3.51
N GLY A 81 25.90 -2.22 -3.90
CA GLY A 81 25.42 -1.41 -5.01
C GLY A 81 24.10 -0.68 -4.73
N PRO A 82 23.56 0.06 -5.72
CA PRO A 82 22.29 0.75 -5.57
C PRO A 82 21.12 -0.25 -5.46
N ILE A 83 20.28 -0.06 -4.44
CA ILE A 83 19.03 -0.82 -4.29
C ILE A 83 18.10 -0.41 -5.44
N GLN A 84 17.98 -1.26 -6.45
CA GLN A 84 17.14 -0.98 -7.61
C GLN A 84 15.66 -1.14 -7.22
N SER A 85 14.85 -0.15 -7.56
CA SER A 85 13.40 -0.33 -7.49
C SER A 85 12.95 -1.31 -8.58
N PRO A 86 12.11 -2.31 -8.24
CA PRO A 86 11.48 -3.20 -9.22
C PRO A 86 10.69 -2.47 -10.32
N TRP A 87 10.31 -1.21 -10.07
CA TRP A 87 9.51 -0.38 -10.98
C TRP A 87 10.34 0.69 -11.69
N GLU A 88 11.65 0.74 -11.47
CA GLU A 88 12.53 1.68 -12.13
C GLU A 88 12.73 1.29 -13.60
N ARG A 89 12.74 2.26 -14.51
CA ARG A 89 12.77 2.02 -15.97
C ARG A 89 14.06 1.33 -16.43
N ASN A 90 15.11 1.38 -15.61
CA ASN A 90 16.41 0.74 -15.80
C ASN A 90 16.57 -0.56 -15.00
N ALA A 91 15.53 -1.02 -14.29
CA ALA A 91 15.54 -2.34 -13.68
C ALA A 91 15.78 -3.38 -14.79
N SER A 92 16.70 -4.31 -14.54
CA SER A 92 17.01 -5.42 -15.45
C SER A 92 15.72 -6.02 -16.02
N GLY A 93 15.73 -6.43 -17.29
CA GLY A 93 14.53 -6.91 -18.01
C GLY A 93 13.68 -7.94 -17.25
N GLU A 94 14.32 -8.72 -16.37
CA GLU A 94 13.69 -9.67 -15.44
C GLU A 94 12.63 -9.03 -14.53
N SER A 95 12.87 -7.82 -14.01
CA SER A 95 11.93 -7.13 -13.10
C SER A 95 10.65 -6.71 -13.83
N ARG A 96 10.78 -6.28 -15.09
CA ARG A 96 9.64 -5.97 -15.97
C ARG A 96 8.82 -7.21 -16.28
N ASP A 97 9.47 -8.32 -16.60
CA ASP A 97 8.80 -9.58 -16.89
C ASP A 97 8.06 -10.13 -15.66
N GLN A 98 8.67 -10.02 -14.48
CA GLN A 98 8.03 -10.41 -13.22
C GLN A 98 6.78 -9.56 -12.94
N PHE A 99 6.84 -8.25 -13.18
CA PHE A 99 5.68 -7.37 -13.04
C PHE A 99 4.54 -7.72 -14.01
N GLN A 100 4.86 -7.99 -15.28
CA GLN A 100 3.86 -8.43 -16.26
C GLN A 100 3.21 -9.74 -15.83
N ARG A 101 3.97 -10.68 -15.27
CA ARG A 101 3.45 -11.95 -14.73
C ARG A 101 2.56 -11.75 -13.51
N VAL A 102 2.96 -10.89 -12.56
CA VAL A 102 2.15 -10.59 -11.36
C VAL A 102 0.84 -9.94 -11.77
N LYS A 103 0.87 -8.92 -12.64
CA LYS A 103 -0.36 -8.30 -13.19
C LYS A 103 -1.23 -9.30 -13.93
N ALA A 104 -0.65 -10.13 -14.79
CA ALA A 104 -1.39 -11.16 -15.50
C ALA A 104 -2.05 -12.14 -14.51
N SER A 105 -1.36 -12.50 -13.43
CA SER A 105 -1.91 -13.38 -12.40
C SER A 105 -3.04 -12.74 -11.59
N GLU A 106 -2.98 -11.43 -11.33
CA GLU A 106 -4.06 -10.70 -10.67
C GLU A 106 -5.29 -10.61 -11.57
N ILE A 107 -5.09 -10.24 -12.84
CA ILE A 107 -6.17 -10.20 -13.84
C ILE A 107 -6.83 -11.57 -13.96
N GLN A 108 -6.04 -12.65 -14.05
CA GLN A 108 -6.56 -14.02 -14.09
C GLN A 108 -7.39 -14.37 -12.83
N LYS A 109 -6.97 -13.94 -11.65
CA LYS A 109 -7.72 -14.19 -10.40
C LYS A 109 -9.05 -13.46 -10.39
N ASP A 110 -9.10 -12.23 -10.88
CA ASP A 110 -10.32 -11.44 -10.94
C ASP A 110 -11.28 -11.98 -12.01
N GLU A 111 -10.77 -12.42 -13.16
CA GLU A 111 -11.56 -13.15 -14.15
C GLU A 111 -12.11 -14.47 -13.58
N LEU A 112 -11.30 -15.25 -12.86
CA LEU A 112 -11.75 -16.47 -12.19
C LEU A 112 -12.88 -16.22 -11.18
N LYS A 113 -12.76 -15.14 -10.39
CA LYS A 113 -13.82 -14.74 -9.46
C LYS A 113 -15.11 -14.41 -10.20
N ARG A 114 -15.02 -13.62 -11.27
CA ARG A 114 -16.18 -13.27 -12.09
C ARG A 114 -16.84 -14.50 -12.70
N ILE A 115 -16.06 -15.40 -13.28
CA ILE A 115 -16.55 -16.67 -13.83
C ILE A 115 -17.22 -17.50 -12.73
N ARG A 116 -16.62 -17.59 -11.54
CA ARG A 116 -17.21 -18.31 -10.41
C ARG A 116 -18.57 -17.74 -10.01
N ASP A 117 -18.69 -16.41 -9.97
CA ASP A 117 -19.92 -15.73 -9.61
C ASP A 117 -21.01 -15.94 -10.69
N GLU A 118 -20.63 -15.86 -11.98
CA GLU A 118 -21.51 -16.19 -13.12
C GLU A 118 -21.98 -17.65 -13.09
N LEU A 119 -21.08 -18.60 -12.80
CA LEU A 119 -21.42 -20.03 -12.64
C LEU A 119 -22.35 -20.28 -11.45
N GLY A 120 -22.19 -19.54 -10.35
CA GLY A 120 -23.09 -19.58 -9.21
C GLY A 120 -24.51 -19.22 -9.61
N HIS A 121 -24.67 -18.10 -10.32
CA HIS A 121 -25.97 -17.65 -10.82
C HIS A 121 -26.61 -18.64 -11.82
N ILE A 122 -25.80 -19.25 -12.70
CA ILE A 122 -26.28 -20.29 -13.62
C ILE A 122 -26.75 -21.54 -12.86
N ARG A 123 -26.02 -21.95 -11.81
CA ARG A 123 -26.42 -23.08 -10.97
C ARG A 123 -27.74 -22.80 -10.26
N GLU A 124 -27.92 -21.62 -9.68
CA GLU A 124 -29.15 -21.25 -8.99
C GLU A 124 -30.36 -21.23 -9.95
N SER A 125 -30.20 -20.59 -11.11
CA SER A 125 -31.25 -20.53 -12.13
C SER A 125 -31.59 -21.89 -12.74
N SER A 126 -30.61 -22.80 -12.90
CA SER A 126 -30.87 -24.17 -13.36
C SER A 126 -31.57 -25.03 -12.30
N VAL A 127 -31.23 -24.88 -11.01
CA VAL A 127 -31.94 -25.55 -9.91
C VAL A 127 -33.39 -25.09 -9.84
N GLN A 128 -33.64 -23.78 -9.94
CA GLN A 128 -35.00 -23.21 -9.96
C GLN A 128 -35.83 -23.75 -11.14
N LYS A 129 -35.29 -23.70 -12.37
CA LYS A 129 -35.96 -24.25 -13.56
C LYS A 129 -36.26 -25.75 -13.42
N THR A 130 -35.34 -26.51 -12.82
CA THR A 130 -35.54 -27.95 -12.58
C THR A 130 -36.66 -28.18 -11.57
N GLN A 131 -36.73 -27.40 -10.49
CA GLN A 131 -37.82 -27.47 -9.52
C GLN A 131 -39.17 -27.09 -10.13
N GLU A 132 -39.23 -26.02 -10.93
CA GLU A 132 -40.44 -25.62 -11.67
C GLU A 132 -40.90 -26.74 -12.62
N GLN A 133 -39.98 -27.35 -13.38
CA GLN A 133 -40.29 -28.47 -14.26
C GLN A 133 -40.78 -29.70 -13.50
N VAL A 134 -40.17 -30.04 -12.36
CA VAL A 134 -40.60 -31.16 -11.50
C VAL A 134 -41.99 -30.90 -10.91
N GLN A 135 -42.28 -29.67 -10.45
CA GLN A 135 -43.62 -29.30 -9.96
C GLN A 135 -44.67 -29.38 -11.07
N GLN A 136 -44.38 -28.83 -12.27
CA GLN A 136 -45.28 -28.94 -13.42
C GLN A 136 -45.53 -30.39 -13.82
N ARG A 137 -44.50 -31.25 -13.84
CA ARG A 137 -44.67 -32.69 -14.10
C ARG A 137 -45.49 -33.39 -13.02
N SER A 138 -45.43 -32.94 -11.77
CA SER A 138 -46.21 -33.53 -10.67
C SER A 138 -47.73 -33.28 -10.81
N TRP A 139 -48.14 -32.21 -11.50
CA TRP A 139 -49.56 -31.93 -11.80
C TRP A 139 -50.13 -32.86 -12.89
N TRP A 140 -49.28 -33.49 -13.72
CA TRP A 140 -49.69 -34.43 -14.77
C TRP A 140 -49.46 -35.91 -14.41
N LYS A 141 -49.59 -36.29 -13.14
CA LYS A 141 -49.65 -37.72 -12.77
C LYS A 141 -51.09 -38.24 -12.79
N PRO A 142 -51.53 -38.98 -13.83
CA PRO A 142 -52.66 -39.87 -13.73
C PRO A 142 -52.20 -41.19 -13.12
N TRP A 143 -52.78 -41.53 -11.96
CA TRP A 143 -52.75 -42.85 -11.32
C TRP A 143 -51.46 -43.26 -10.59
#